data_AF-A0A2T5HBB1-F1
#
_entry.id   AF-A0A2T5HBB1-F1
#
_cell.length_a   1.000
_cell.length_b   1.000
_cell.length_c   1.000
_cell.angle_alpha   90.00
_cell.angle_beta   90.00
_cell.angle_gamma   90.00
#
_symmetry.space_group_name_H-M   'P 1'
#
loop_
_entity.id
_entity.type
_entity.pdbx_description
1 polymer ?
#
loop_
_entity_poly.entity_id
_entity_poly.type
_entity_poly.pdbx_seq_one_letter_code
_entity_poly.pdbx_strand_id
1 'polypeptide(L)' 'MTDIYPPSETFASDALISTADYEDLYRRSVEDPVSFWAEQGKVLDWMEPYT' A
#
# COMPACT_ATOMS: atom_id res chain seq x y z
N MET A 1 -10.44 27.56 -1.09
CA MET A 1 -10.38 26.56 0.00
C MET A 1 -10.62 25.22 -0.66
N THR A 2 -9.71 24.27 -0.47
CA THR A 2 -9.92 22.90 -0.98
C THR A 2 -10.78 22.19 0.04
N ASP A 3 -12.04 21.92 -0.31
CA ASP A 3 -12.89 21.09 0.53
C ASP A 3 -12.36 19.65 0.51
N ILE A 4 -12.16 19.09 1.71
CA ILE A 4 -11.74 17.71 1.88
C ILE A 4 -13.00 16.87 2.07
N TYR A 5 -13.16 15.85 1.23
CA TYR A 5 -14.30 14.94 1.27
C TYR A 5 -13.82 13.58 1.80
N PRO A 6 -14.22 13.17 3.01
CA PRO A 6 -13.88 11.85 3.51
C PRO A 6 -14.64 10.77 2.73
N PRO A 7 -14.09 9.53 2.65
CA PRO A 7 -14.84 8.40 2.15
C PRO A 7 -16.08 8.13 3.02
N SER A 8 -17.11 7.52 2.44
CA SER A 8 -18.25 7.03 3.22
C SER A 8 -17.83 5.91 4.17
N GLU A 9 -18.57 5.73 5.26
CA GLU A 9 -18.27 4.69 6.25
C GLU A 9 -18.27 3.28 5.64
N THR A 10 -19.22 3.00 4.75
CA THR A 10 -19.30 1.71 4.02
C THR A 10 -18.07 1.47 3.15
N PHE A 11 -17.55 2.50 2.48
CA PHE A 11 -16.33 2.35 1.70
C PHE A 11 -15.11 2.14 2.60
N ALA A 12 -15.03 2.90 3.70
CA ALA A 12 -13.92 2.81 4.64
C ALA A 12 -13.86 1.45 5.36
N SER A 13 -15.00 0.81 5.64
CA SER A 13 -15.03 -0.50 6.29
C SER A 13 -14.52 -1.64 5.41
N ASP A 14 -14.69 -1.52 4.09
CA ASP A 14 -14.28 -2.53 3.11
C ASP A 14 -12.88 -2.27 2.53
N ALA A 15 -12.22 -1.20 2.97
CA ALA A 15 -10.89 -0.83 2.50
C ALA A 15 -9.83 -1.85 2.96
N LEU A 16 -8.88 -2.15 2.08
CA LEU A 16 -7.79 -3.09 2.37
C LEU A 16 -6.77 -2.54 3.38
N ILE A 17 -6.68 -1.22 3.49
CA ILE A 17 -5.73 -0.52 4.36
C ILE A 17 -6.39 0.74 4.93
N SER A 18 -6.00 1.10 6.16
CA SER A 18 -6.34 2.38 6.80
C SER A 18 -5.36 3.49 6.39
N THR A 19 -5.62 4.73 6.84
CA THR A 19 -4.68 5.84 6.68
C THR A 19 -3.33 5.57 7.36
N ALA A 20 -3.35 4.98 8.55
CA ALA A 20 -2.11 4.64 9.27
C ALA A 20 -1.31 3.56 8.55
N ASP A 21 -2.00 2.57 7.98
CA ASP A 21 -1.35 1.53 7.16
C ASP A 21 -0.73 2.15 5.89
N TYR A 22 -1.43 3.08 5.23
CA TYR A 22 -0.89 3.80 4.08
C TYR A 22 0.39 4.56 4.43
N GLU A 23 0.38 5.31 5.54
CA GLU A 23 1.54 6.08 5.98
C GLU A 23 2.76 5.19 6.24
N ASP A 24 2.55 4.03 6.88
CA ASP A 24 3.63 3.07 7.13
C ASP A 24 4.14 2.40 5.85
N LEU A 25 3.23 1.92 4.99
CA LEU A 25 3.57 1.31 3.71
C LEU A 25 4.31 2.29 2.81
N TYR A 26 3.85 3.53 2.75
CA TYR A 26 4.50 4.59 1.98
C TYR A 26 5.90 4.88 2.52
N ARG A 27 6.04 5.06 3.83
CA ARG A 27 7.34 5.28 4.47
C ARG A 27 8.30 4.13 4.15
N ARG A 28 7.88 2.88 4.32
CA ARG A 28 8.68 1.69 3.97
C ARG A 28 9.06 1.66 2.49
N SER A 29 8.14 2.00 1.60
CA SER A 29 8.39 2.02 0.14
C SER A 29 9.49 2.99 -0.28
N VAL A 30 9.72 4.05 0.51
CA VAL A 30 10.70 5.10 0.25
C VAL A 30 12.00 4.89 1.04
N GLU A 31 11.91 4.50 2.32
CA GLU A 31 13.06 4.33 3.20
C GLU A 31 13.81 2.99 2.97
N ASP A 32 13.08 1.92 2.65
CA ASP A 32 13.64 0.60 2.33
C ASP A 32 13.00 0.02 1.05
N PRO A 33 13.27 0.62 -0.12
CA PRO A 33 12.60 0.28 -1.37
C PRO A 33 12.92 -1.15 -1.83
N VAL A 34 14.14 -1.64 -1.58
CA VAL A 34 14.56 -2.97 -2.05
C VAL A 34 13.75 -4.05 -1.35
N SER A 35 13.70 -4.04 -0.01
CA SER A 35 12.94 -5.04 0.74
C SER A 35 11.45 -4.91 0.50
N PHE A 36 10.93 -3.67 0.47
CA PHE A 36 9.51 -3.41 0.26
C PHE A 36 9.04 -3.93 -1.11
N TRP A 37 9.70 -3.54 -2.20
CA TRP A 37 9.26 -3.95 -3.54
C TRP A 37 9.55 -5.43 -3.82
N ALA A 38 10.56 -6.03 -3.16
CA ALA A 38 10.76 -7.48 -3.20
C ALA A 38 9.63 -8.26 -2.49
N GLU A 39 8.97 -7.67 -1.49
CA GLU A 39 7.77 -8.24 -0.87
C GLU A 39 6.55 -8.05 -1.78
N GLN A 40 6.30 -6.81 -2.24
CA GLN A 40 5.14 -6.48 -3.08
C GLN A 40 5.15 -7.18 -4.43
N GLY A 41 6.34 -7.41 -5.02
CA GLY A 41 6.48 -8.10 -6.30
C GLY A 41 5.99 -9.55 -6.30
N LYS A 42 5.82 -10.17 -5.13
CA LYS A 42 5.30 -11.55 -4.98
C LYS A 42 3.80 -11.67 -5.24
N VAL A 43 3.09 -10.55 -5.43
CA VAL A 43 1.68 -10.56 -5.84
C VAL A 43 1.48 -11.15 -7.24
N LEU A 44 2.52 -11.10 -8.08
CA LEU A 44 2.51 -11.66 -9.42
C LEU A 44 3.00 -13.09 -9.40
N ASP A 45 2.42 -13.92 -10.28
CA ASP A 45 2.93 -15.26 -10.55
C ASP A 45 4.06 -15.17 -11.59
N TRP A 46 5.29 -15.35 -11.13
CA TRP A 46 6.48 -15.24 -11.97
C TRP A 46 6.88 -16.60 -12.51
N MET A 47 7.23 -16.65 -13.80
CA MET A 47 7.77 -17.87 -14.43
C MET A 47 9.14 -18.25 -13.84
N GLU A 48 9.94 -17.26 -13.44
CA GLU A 48 11.21 -17.44 -12.75
C GLU A 48 11.30 -16.43 -11.58
N PRO A 49 11.66 -16.87 -10.36
CA PRO A 49 11.82 -15.96 -9.21
C PRO A 49 12.93 -14.93 -9.46
N TYR A 50 12.69 -13.67 -9.10
CA TYR A 50 13.64 -12.56 -9.31
C TYR A 50 14.68 -12.39 -8.18
N THR A 51 14.81 -13.37 -7.28
CA THR A 51 15.68 -13.34 -6.09
C THR A 51 16.69 -14.46 -6.07
#